data_AF-A0A7C4AA92-F1
#
_entry.id   AF-A0A7C4AA92-F1
#
_cell.length_a   1.000
_cell.length_b   1.000
_cell.length_c   1.000
_cell.angle_alpha   90.00
_cell.angle_beta   90.00
_cell.angle_gamma   90.00
#
_symmetry.space_group_name_H-M   'P 1'
#
loop_
_entity.id
_entity.type
_entity.pdbx_description
1 polymer ?
#
loop_
_entity_poly.entity_id
_entity_poly.type
_entity_poly.pdbx_seq_one_letter_code
_entity_poly.pdbx_strand_id
1 'polypeptide(L)'
;MAQDSLSRQELIDLVDEFRDPSSLGRREALAGALREQLAGTDVLNLCESDLPSDTIVDFCLGFERTKRVLNRQELIELVKAIRCPEGTTEAEDMLMLETFVYNCRHSAGTDLIYYPDDVFGEGVEVTAEMIVDKALEGG
;
A
#
# COMPACT_ATOMS: atom_id res chain seq x y z
N MET A 1 6.46 30.84 2.59
CA MET A 1 5.03 30.72 2.94
C MET A 1 4.81 29.27 3.25
N ALA A 2 4.31 28.92 4.43
CA ALA A 2 3.92 27.54 4.71
C ALA A 2 2.72 27.25 3.82
N GLN A 3 2.84 26.29 2.92
CA GLN A 3 1.73 25.85 2.10
C GLN A 3 0.89 24.95 3.01
N ASP A 4 -0.32 25.41 3.34
CA ASP A 4 -1.23 24.62 4.17
C ASP A 4 -1.54 23.32 3.43
N SER A 5 -1.37 22.19 4.13
CA SER A 5 -1.74 20.87 3.65
C SER A 5 -3.23 20.85 3.36
N LEU A 6 -3.62 20.32 2.19
CA LEU A 6 -5.03 20.08 1.87
C LEU A 6 -5.64 19.09 2.88
N SER A 7 -6.94 19.26 3.14
CA SER A 7 -7.73 18.29 3.90
C SER A 7 -7.96 17.01 3.10
N ARG A 8 -8.34 15.92 3.78
CA ARG A 8 -8.67 14.64 3.13
C ARG A 8 -9.70 14.80 2.01
N GLN A 9 -10.76 15.57 2.23
CA GLN A 9 -11.81 15.74 1.21
C GLN A 9 -11.28 16.53 0.02
N GLU A 10 -10.50 17.59 0.23
CA GLU A 10 -9.91 18.37 -0.86
C GLU A 10 -8.93 17.53 -1.70
N LEU A 11 -8.24 16.56 -1.09
CA LEU A 11 -7.40 15.61 -1.81
C LEU A 11 -8.23 14.63 -2.67
N ILE A 12 -9.37 14.17 -2.15
CA ILE A 12 -10.28 13.29 -2.90
C ILE A 12 -10.84 14.04 -4.11
N ASP A 13 -11.32 15.27 -3.89
CA ASP A 13 -11.84 16.11 -4.96
C ASP A 13 -10.76 16.39 -6.03
N LEU A 14 -9.50 16.57 -5.61
CA LEU A 14 -8.36 16.78 -6.51
C LEU A 14 -8.06 15.52 -7.35
N VAL A 15 -8.13 14.32 -6.75
CA VAL A 15 -8.00 13.05 -7.47
C VAL A 15 -9.13 12.86 -8.48
N ASP A 16 -10.38 13.13 -8.07
CA ASP A 16 -11.55 13.06 -8.94
C ASP A 16 -11.42 14.03 -10.12
N GLU A 17 -11.02 15.28 -9.87
CA GLU A 17 -10.83 16.29 -10.91
C GLU A 17 -9.71 15.91 -11.88
N PHE A 18 -8.63 15.29 -11.40
CA PHE A 18 -7.54 14.78 -12.26
C PHE A 18 -8.00 13.62 -13.16
N ARG A 19 -8.87 12.73 -12.65
CA ARG A 19 -9.41 11.59 -13.38
C ARG A 19 -10.50 11.99 -14.38
N ASP A 20 -11.17 13.11 -14.16
CA ASP A 20 -12.20 13.64 -15.07
C ASP A 20 -11.62 13.94 -16.47
N PRO A 21 -12.14 13.33 -17.56
CA PRO A 21 -11.72 13.63 -18.93
C PRO A 21 -11.88 15.11 -19.33
N SER A 22 -12.79 15.85 -18.71
CA SER A 22 -13.01 17.28 -18.98
C SER A 22 -11.84 18.16 -18.49
N SER A 23 -11.01 17.65 -17.57
CA SER A 23 -9.88 18.36 -16.98
C SER A 23 -8.58 18.27 -17.78
N LEU A 24 -8.59 17.73 -19.01
CA LEU A 24 -7.40 17.56 -19.86
C LEU A 24 -6.52 18.81 -19.96
N GLY A 25 -7.13 20.00 -20.09
CA GLY A 25 -6.40 21.27 -20.19
C GLY A 25 -5.73 21.74 -18.89
N ARG A 26 -6.03 21.12 -17.75
CA ARG A 26 -5.46 21.44 -16.42
C ARG A 26 -4.69 20.25 -15.82
N ARG A 27 -4.61 19.12 -16.52
CA ARG A 27 -4.09 17.85 -15.99
C ARG A 27 -2.67 17.93 -15.47
N GLU A 28 -1.82 18.73 -16.12
CA GLU A 28 -0.43 18.95 -15.67
C GLU A 28 -0.36 19.73 -14.35
N ALA A 29 -1.19 20.75 -14.17
CA ALA A 29 -1.26 21.51 -12.91
C ALA A 29 -1.81 20.65 -11.76
N LEU A 30 -2.85 19.87 -12.03
CA LEU A 30 -3.44 18.91 -11.08
C LEU A 30 -2.42 17.83 -10.69
N ALA A 31 -1.67 17.30 -11.66
CA ALA A 31 -0.58 16.35 -11.40
C ALA A 31 0.51 16.93 -10.50
N GLY A 32 0.87 18.20 -10.71
CA GLY A 32 1.82 18.91 -9.84
C GLY A 32 1.32 19.00 -8.40
N ALA A 33 0.06 19.41 -8.21
CA ALA A 33 -0.56 19.52 -6.89
C ALA A 33 -0.65 18.15 -6.17
N LEU A 34 -1.07 17.10 -6.89
CA LEU A 34 -1.14 15.74 -6.32
C LEU A 34 0.22 15.25 -5.85
N ARG A 35 1.28 15.38 -6.66
CA ARG A 35 2.63 14.95 -6.29
C ARG A 35 3.20 15.72 -5.10
N GLU A 36 2.85 16.99 -4.98
CA GLU A 36 3.30 17.83 -3.88
C GLU A 36 2.60 17.44 -2.56
N GLN A 37 1.27 17.25 -2.60
CA GLN A 37 0.48 16.98 -1.40
C GLN A 37 0.55 15.51 -0.96
N LEU A 38 0.68 14.59 -1.91
CA LEU A 38 0.76 13.14 -1.68
C LEU A 38 2.15 12.62 -2.07
N ALA A 39 3.18 13.29 -1.54
CA ALA A 39 4.56 12.89 -1.75
C ALA A 39 4.84 11.52 -1.11
N GLY A 40 5.68 10.71 -1.77
CA GLY A 40 6.10 9.40 -1.27
C GLY A 40 5.46 8.21 -1.98
N THR A 41 4.37 8.41 -2.71
CA THR A 41 3.73 7.41 -3.59
C THR A 41 3.75 7.85 -5.06
N ASP A 42 3.55 6.91 -5.97
CA ASP A 42 3.22 7.23 -7.36
C ASP A 42 1.71 7.43 -7.52
N VAL A 43 1.21 8.53 -6.94
CA VAL A 43 -0.21 8.87 -6.94
C VAL A 43 -0.80 8.97 -8.35
N LEU A 44 -0.02 9.35 -9.36
CA LEU A 44 -0.54 9.45 -10.72
C LEU A 44 -0.77 8.08 -11.34
N ASN A 45 0.12 7.12 -11.10
CA ASN A 45 -0.10 5.74 -11.50
C ASN A 45 -1.33 5.15 -10.76
N LEU A 46 -1.51 5.47 -9.47
CA LEU A 46 -2.71 5.06 -8.73
C LEU A 46 -4.00 5.65 -9.32
N CYS A 47 -3.98 6.90 -9.80
CA CYS A 47 -5.13 7.51 -10.48
C CYS A 47 -5.53 6.82 -11.80
N GLU A 48 -4.63 6.04 -12.40
CA GLU A 48 -4.91 5.24 -13.61
C GLU A 48 -5.56 3.88 -13.29
N SER A 49 -5.57 3.47 -12.01
CA SER A 49 -6.26 2.27 -11.55
C SER A 49 -7.79 2.47 -11.48
N ASP A 50 -8.50 1.38 -11.22
CA ASP A 50 -9.93 1.34 -10.94
C ASP A 50 -10.27 1.61 -9.46
N LEU A 51 -9.28 1.86 -8.61
CA LEU A 51 -9.50 2.15 -7.19
C LEU A 51 -10.39 3.40 -7.01
N PRO A 52 -11.26 3.40 -5.98
CA PRO A 52 -11.95 4.60 -5.54
C PRO A 52 -10.97 5.71 -5.14
N SER A 53 -11.34 6.96 -5.41
CA SER A 53 -10.47 8.12 -5.15
C SER A 53 -10.16 8.29 -3.66
N ASP A 54 -11.10 7.95 -2.77
CA ASP A 54 -10.89 7.92 -1.32
C ASP A 54 -9.93 6.82 -0.89
N THR A 55 -10.01 5.62 -1.47
CA THR A 55 -9.01 4.55 -1.26
C THR A 55 -7.61 5.02 -1.66
N ILE A 56 -7.45 5.67 -2.82
CA ILE A 56 -6.16 6.21 -3.29
C ILE A 56 -5.60 7.21 -2.28
N VAL A 57 -6.43 8.15 -1.82
CA VAL A 57 -6.02 9.19 -0.87
C VAL A 57 -5.64 8.58 0.48
N ASP A 58 -6.45 7.66 1.02
CA ASP A 58 -6.18 7.02 2.30
C ASP A 58 -4.89 6.19 2.28
N PHE A 59 -4.64 5.48 1.18
CA PHE A 59 -3.39 4.79 0.95
C PHE A 59 -2.21 5.78 0.93
N CYS A 60 -2.28 6.84 0.13
CA CYS A 60 -1.18 7.79 0.00
C CYS A 60 -0.86 8.50 1.32
N LEU A 61 -1.89 8.93 2.07
CA LEU A 61 -1.72 9.55 3.39
C LEU A 61 -1.15 8.58 4.43
N GLY A 62 -1.43 7.28 4.28
CA GLY A 62 -0.91 6.24 5.17
C GLY A 62 0.49 5.75 4.82
N PHE A 63 0.94 5.94 3.58
CA PHE A 63 2.08 5.23 3.01
C PHE A 63 3.39 5.42 3.79
N GLU A 64 3.71 6.62 4.26
CA GLU A 64 4.96 6.81 5.02
C GLU A 64 5.03 5.97 6.30
N ARG A 65 3.88 5.58 6.87
CA ARG A 65 3.84 4.70 8.07
C ARG A 65 4.22 3.26 7.77
N THR A 66 4.17 2.82 6.51
CA THR A 66 4.52 1.45 6.11
C THR A 66 6.02 1.21 6.13
N LYS A 67 6.83 2.27 6.03
CA LYS A 67 8.30 2.24 6.08
C LYS A 67 8.87 2.03 7.49
N ARG A 68 8.06 1.54 8.42
CA ARG A 68 8.48 1.19 9.77
C ARG A 68 9.12 -0.20 9.77
N VAL A 69 10.33 -0.30 10.35
CA VAL A 69 10.94 -1.61 10.61
C VAL A 69 10.21 -2.28 11.77
N LEU A 70 9.70 -3.49 11.52
CA LEU A 70 8.99 -4.31 12.49
C LEU A 70 9.95 -5.32 13.13
N ASN A 71 9.73 -5.63 14.41
CA ASN A 71 10.34 -6.81 14.99
C ASN A 71 9.63 -8.09 14.53
N ARG A 72 10.24 -9.26 14.78
CA ARG A 72 9.70 -10.55 14.32
C ARG A 72 8.27 -10.81 14.80
N GLN A 73 7.93 -10.47 16.05
CA GLN A 73 6.59 -10.70 16.59
C GLN A 73 5.57 -9.77 15.92
N GLU A 74 5.91 -8.50 15.72
CA GLU A 74 5.05 -7.55 14.99
C GLU A 74 4.79 -8.00 13.55
N LEU A 75 5.81 -8.56 12.89
CA LEU A 75 5.67 -9.07 11.52
C LEU A 75 4.77 -10.32 11.46
N ILE A 76 4.81 -11.19 12.48
CA ILE A 76 3.90 -12.34 12.58
C ILE A 76 2.45 -11.87 12.72
N GLU A 77 2.20 -10.92 13.60
CA GLU A 77 0.85 -10.37 13.78
C GLU A 77 0.36 -9.65 12.52
N LEU A 78 1.25 -8.97 11.80
CA LEU A 78 0.93 -8.38 10.49
C LEU A 78 0.52 -9.46 9.47
N VAL A 79 1.28 -10.55 9.34
CA VAL A 79 0.93 -11.65 8.43
C VAL A 79 -0.41 -12.30 8.79
N LYS A 80 -0.71 -12.45 10.08
CA LYS A 80 -2.02 -12.95 10.53
C LYS A 80 -3.16 -11.99 10.14
N ALA A 81 -2.95 -10.68 10.30
CA ALA A 81 -3.93 -9.68 9.91
C ALA A 81 -4.20 -9.71 8.38
N ILE A 82 -3.14 -9.76 7.57
CA ILE A 82 -3.26 -9.87 6.10
C ILE A 82 -4.04 -11.13 5.69
N ARG A 83 -3.79 -12.26 6.36
CA ARG A 83 -4.49 -13.53 6.07
C ARG A 83 -5.94 -13.58 6.58
N CYS A 84 -6.35 -12.60 7.41
CA CYS A 84 -7.69 -12.52 7.98
C CYS A 84 -8.18 -11.05 7.96
N PRO A 85 -8.50 -10.50 6.77
CA PRO A 85 -8.82 -9.07 6.56
C PRO A 85 -10.24 -8.70 7.05
N GLU A 86 -10.75 -9.33 8.11
CA GLU A 86 -12.08 -9.03 8.62
C GLU A 86 -12.15 -7.59 9.15
N GLY A 87 -12.98 -6.77 8.49
CA GLY A 87 -13.22 -5.39 8.90
C GLY A 87 -12.15 -4.39 8.47
N THR A 88 -11.20 -4.78 7.62
CA THR A 88 -10.21 -3.87 7.04
C THR A 88 -10.71 -3.28 5.73
N THR A 89 -10.49 -1.99 5.53
CA THR A 89 -10.70 -1.32 4.24
C THR A 89 -9.64 -1.75 3.22
N GLU A 90 -9.90 -1.55 1.94
CA GLU A 90 -8.94 -1.84 0.87
C GLU A 90 -7.64 -1.04 1.02
N ALA A 91 -7.73 0.24 1.40
CA ALA A 91 -6.54 1.06 1.66
C ALA A 91 -5.71 0.51 2.85
N GLU A 92 -6.37 0.04 3.91
CA GLU A 92 -5.68 -0.58 5.05
C GLU A 92 -4.99 -1.88 4.65
N ASP A 93 -5.65 -2.72 3.84
CA ASP A 93 -5.07 -3.96 3.32
C ASP A 93 -3.81 -3.68 2.47
N MET A 94 -3.91 -2.73 1.54
CA MET A 94 -2.75 -2.27 0.75
C MET A 94 -1.62 -1.77 1.65
N LEU A 95 -1.91 -0.98 2.68
CA LEU A 95 -0.89 -0.47 3.61
C LEU A 95 -0.25 -1.60 4.44
N MET A 96 -1.02 -2.62 4.83
CA MET A 96 -0.48 -3.81 5.51
C MET A 96 0.48 -4.57 4.60
N LEU A 97 0.13 -4.76 3.33
CA LEU A 97 1.00 -5.39 2.33
C LEU A 97 2.29 -4.60 2.09
N GLU A 98 2.20 -3.30 1.90
CA GLU A 98 3.39 -2.43 1.76
C GLU A 98 4.28 -2.49 3.01
N THR A 99 3.68 -2.55 4.20
CA THR A 99 4.43 -2.71 5.45
C THR A 99 5.16 -4.06 5.49
N PHE A 100 4.51 -5.13 5.02
CA PHE A 100 5.15 -6.44 4.92
C PHE A 100 6.29 -6.43 3.90
N VAL A 101 6.07 -5.89 2.70
CA VAL A 101 7.08 -5.78 1.62
C VAL A 101 8.30 -5.00 2.10
N TYR A 102 8.11 -3.88 2.79
CA TYR A 102 9.21 -3.09 3.34
C TYR A 102 10.10 -3.89 4.30
N ASN A 103 9.53 -4.83 5.05
CA ASN A 103 10.25 -5.68 5.99
C ASN A 103 10.70 -7.02 5.41
N CYS A 104 10.21 -7.39 4.23
CA CYS A 104 10.53 -8.63 3.54
C CYS A 104 11.86 -8.51 2.78
N ARG A 105 12.77 -9.44 3.03
CA ARG A 105 14.08 -9.54 2.35
C ARG A 105 14.11 -10.63 1.29
N HIS A 106 13.06 -11.44 1.23
CA HIS A 106 12.94 -12.56 0.32
C HIS A 106 12.36 -12.10 -1.02
N SER A 107 12.90 -12.60 -2.14
CA SER A 107 12.51 -12.16 -3.49
C SER A 107 11.06 -12.47 -3.85
N ALA A 108 10.45 -13.46 -3.20
CA ALA A 108 9.04 -13.80 -3.41
C ALA A 108 8.07 -12.73 -2.85
N GLY A 109 8.50 -11.85 -1.95
CA GLY A 109 7.66 -10.77 -1.43
C GLY A 109 6.31 -11.29 -0.89
N THR A 110 5.21 -10.71 -1.37
CA THR A 110 3.83 -11.06 -0.99
C THR A 110 3.40 -12.47 -1.41
N ASP A 111 4.10 -13.12 -2.34
CA ASP A 111 3.79 -14.49 -2.76
C ASP A 111 3.96 -15.48 -1.61
N LEU A 112 4.79 -15.15 -0.61
CA LEU A 112 4.87 -15.91 0.63
C LEU A 112 3.52 -16.03 1.35
N ILE A 113 2.63 -15.05 1.17
CA ILE A 113 1.32 -15.00 1.82
C ILE A 113 0.23 -15.58 0.91
N TYR A 114 0.20 -15.17 -0.37
CA TYR A 114 -0.89 -15.51 -1.30
C TYR A 114 -0.67 -16.80 -2.07
N TYR A 115 0.59 -17.18 -2.31
CA TYR A 115 0.99 -18.37 -3.06
C TYR A 115 2.00 -19.22 -2.28
N PRO A 116 1.68 -19.63 -1.04
CA PRO A 116 2.62 -20.36 -0.20
C PRO A 116 3.07 -21.69 -0.81
N ASP A 117 2.22 -22.36 -1.61
CA ASP A 117 2.58 -23.62 -2.27
C ASP A 117 3.75 -23.45 -3.25
N ASP A 118 3.88 -22.31 -3.92
CA ASP A 118 4.97 -22.03 -4.87
C ASP A 118 6.33 -21.85 -4.18
N VAL A 119 6.32 -21.48 -2.88
CA VAL A 119 7.53 -21.21 -2.10
C VAL A 119 7.90 -22.33 -1.15
N PHE A 120 6.89 -22.94 -0.50
CA PHE A 120 7.07 -23.96 0.53
C PHE A 120 6.82 -25.38 0.00
N GLY A 121 6.18 -25.52 -1.16
CA GLY A 121 5.78 -26.78 -1.77
C GLY A 121 4.32 -27.14 -1.47
N GLU A 122 3.69 -27.82 -2.43
CA GLU A 122 2.28 -28.24 -2.34
C GLU A 122 2.01 -29.09 -1.09
N GLY A 123 0.89 -28.79 -0.41
CA GLY A 123 0.38 -29.59 0.71
C GLY A 123 1.05 -29.30 2.05
N VAL A 124 1.90 -28.28 2.12
CA VAL A 124 2.48 -27.79 3.38
C VAL A 124 1.50 -26.85 4.07
N GLU A 125 1.16 -27.13 5.32
CA GLU A 125 0.38 -26.19 6.15
C GLU A 125 1.27 -25.02 6.58
N VAL A 126 1.30 -23.96 5.78
CA VAL A 126 2.15 -22.80 6.01
C VAL A 126 1.59 -21.90 7.11
N THR A 127 2.35 -21.76 8.21
CA THR A 127 2.02 -20.88 9.33
C THR A 127 2.55 -19.46 9.12
N ALA A 128 2.04 -18.49 9.90
CA ALA A 128 2.55 -17.13 9.87
C ALA A 128 4.03 -17.05 10.29
N GLU A 129 4.46 -17.88 11.24
CA GLU A 129 5.86 -18.00 11.65
C GLU A 129 6.75 -18.46 10.50
N MET A 130 6.31 -19.47 9.73
CA MET A 130 7.05 -19.97 8.56
C MET A 130 7.21 -18.89 7.50
N ILE A 131 6.14 -18.13 7.23
CA ILE A 131 6.17 -16.98 6.30
C ILE A 131 7.20 -15.95 6.76
N VAL A 132 7.16 -15.58 8.05
CA VAL A 132 8.05 -14.56 8.60
C VAL A 132 9.51 -15.01 8.60
N ASP A 133 9.78 -16.25 9.01
CA ASP A 133 11.14 -16.78 8.97
C ASP A 133 11.67 -16.78 7.54
N LYS A 134 10.85 -17.21 6.57
CA LYS A 134 11.20 -17.16 5.14
C LYS A 134 11.38 -15.75 4.60
N ALA A 135 10.53 -14.81 5.00
CA ALA A 135 10.64 -13.41 4.59
C ALA A 135 11.93 -12.73 5.08
N LEU A 136 12.48 -13.18 6.21
CA LEU A 136 13.68 -12.62 6.83
C LEU A 136 14.97 -13.31 6.38
N GLU A 137 14.88 -14.51 5.78
CA GLU A 137 15.97 -15.14 5.02
C GLU A 137 16.31 -14.22 3.83
N GLY A 138 17.39 -13.44 3.96
CA GLY A 138 17.85 -12.60 2.85
C GLY A 138 18.17 -13.45 1.62
N GLY A 139 17.60 -13.07 0.48
CA GLY A 139 17.92 -13.68 -0.82
C GLY A 139 19.34 -13.40 -1.28
#